data_AF-A0A9C9X1F6-F1
#
_entry.id   AF-A0A9C9X1F6-F1
#
_cell.length_a   1.000
_cell.length_b   1.000
_cell.length_c   1.000
_cell.angle_alpha   90.00
_cell.angle_beta   90.00
_cell.angle_gamma   90.00
#
_symmetry.space_group_name_H-M   'P 1'
#
loop_
_entity.id
_entity.type
_entity.pdbx_description
1 polymer ?
#
loop_
_entity_poly.entity_id
_entity_poly.type
_entity_poly.pdbx_seq_one_letter_code
_entity_poly.pdbx_strand_id
1 'polypeptide(L)' 'MDTLTIKNLNEFEKILEEPDKKLLLHFANSLLKREKYKKLRAEIDNRRAEIKKGEILSHDELWKEI' A
#
# COMPACT_ATOMS: atom_id res chain seq x y z
N MET A 1 17.38 18.81 23.31
CA MET A 1 17.51 18.22 21.97
C MET A 1 16.52 18.95 21.09
N ASP A 2 17.00 19.78 20.17
CA ASP A 2 16.13 20.55 19.30
C ASP A 2 15.48 19.62 18.29
N THR A 3 14.15 19.56 18.32
CA THR A 3 13.36 18.81 17.34
C THR A 3 13.32 19.59 16.04
N LEU A 4 14.08 19.13 15.05
CA LEU A 4 14.05 19.63 13.67
C LEU A 4 12.63 19.53 13.10
N THR A 5 11.92 20.64 13.07
CA THR A 5 10.61 20.76 12.42
C THR A 5 10.84 21.14 10.96
N ILE A 6 11.17 20.14 10.13
CA ILE A 6 11.52 20.37 8.71
C ILE A 6 10.26 20.26 7.86
N LYS A 7 10.01 21.29 7.05
CA LYS A 7 8.80 21.45 6.23
C LYS A 7 8.86 20.77 4.86
N ASN A 8 10.02 20.24 4.43
CA ASN A 8 10.19 19.77 3.04
C ASN A 8 11.11 18.53 2.92
N LEU A 9 10.62 17.47 2.26
CA LEU A 9 11.33 16.18 2.11
C LEU A 9 12.58 16.27 1.23
N ASN A 10 12.62 17.22 0.29
CA ASN A 10 13.74 17.39 -0.66
C ASN A 10 15.02 17.91 0.00
N GLU A 11 14.90 18.55 1.16
CA GLU A 11 16.06 19.03 1.92
C GLU A 11 16.72 17.88 2.72
N PHE A 12 15.93 16.86 3.09
CA PHE A 12 16.41 15.64 3.74
C PHE A 12 17.38 14.87 2.86
N GLU A 13 17.11 14.77 1.56
CA GLU A 13 17.94 13.98 0.63
C GLU A 13 19.38 14.50 0.51
N LYS A 14 19.58 15.81 0.68
CA LYS A 14 20.91 16.44 0.61
C LYS A 14 21.71 16.32 1.89
N ILE A 15 21.03 16.13 3.02
CA ILE A 15 21.64 16.10 4.36
C ILE A 15 21.84 14.67 4.84
N LEU A 16 21.00 13.73 4.39
CA LEU A 16 21.10 12.34 4.84
C LEU A 16 22.29 11.63 4.23
N GLU A 17 22.97 10.89 5.10
CA GLU A 17 23.96 9.91 4.70
C GLU A 17 23.30 8.69 4.06
N GLU A 18 24.04 7.98 3.22
CA GLU A 18 23.53 6.80 2.49
C GLU A 18 22.86 5.71 3.37
N PRO A 19 23.35 5.40 4.58
CA PRO A 19 22.66 4.47 5.49
C PRO A 19 21.24 4.91 5.85
N ASP A 20 21.04 6.20 6.12
CA ASP A 20 19.75 6.74 6.54
C ASP A 20 18.76 6.78 5.37
N LYS A 21 19.24 7.09 4.16
CA LYS A 21 18.42 7.01 2.94
C LYS A 21 17.89 5.59 2.72
N LYS A 22 18.75 4.58 2.89
CA LYS A 22 18.36 3.17 2.79
C LYS A 22 17.31 2.79 3.82
N LEU A 23 17.44 3.29 5.05
CA LEU A 23 16.47 3.05 6.11
C LEU A 23 15.10 3.66 5.76
N LEU A 24 15.07 4.91 5.29
CA LEU A 24 13.83 5.56 4.85
C LEU A 24 13.18 4.82 3.69
N LEU A 25 13.97 4.38 2.70
CA LEU A 25 13.46 3.60 1.57
C LEU A 25 12.86 2.27 2.02
N HIS A 26 13.52 1.59 2.96
CA HIS A 26 13.02 0.35 3.55
C HIS A 26 11.68 0.57 4.28
N PHE A 27 11.58 1.66 5.04
CA PHE A 27 10.37 2.01 5.77
C PHE A 27 9.22 2.36 4.82
N ALA A 28 9.48 3.20 3.81
CA ALA A 28 8.50 3.55 2.78
C ALA A 28 7.98 2.32 2.04
N ASN A 29 8.86 1.41 1.64
CA ASN A 29 8.48 0.14 1.01
C ASN A 29 7.61 -0.72 1.93
N SER A 30 7.91 -0.75 3.22
CA SER A 30 7.12 -1.49 4.20
C SER A 30 5.72 -0.89 4.39
N LEU A 31 5.61 0.44 4.39
CA LEU A 31 4.32 1.15 4.42
C LEU A 31 3.49 0.88 3.17
N LEU A 32 4.09 0.96 1.98
CA LEU A 32 3.43 0.67 0.71
C LEU A 32 2.92 -0.77 0.65
N LYS A 33 3.74 -1.74 1.09
CA LYS A 33 3.33 -3.14 1.21
C LYS A 33 2.11 -3.28 2.14
N ARG A 34 2.16 -2.66 3.32
CA ARG A 34 1.04 -2.68 4.27
C ARG A 34 -0.24 -2.13 3.65
N GLU A 35 -0.17 -1.04 2.91
CA GLU A 35 -1.32 -0.44 2.24
C GLU A 35 -1.86 -1.33 1.11
N LYS A 36 -0.98 -1.91 0.29
CA LYS A 36 -1.36 -2.92 -0.72
C LYS A 36 -2.10 -4.09 -0.08
N TYR A 37 -1.60 -4.62 1.03
CA TYR A 37 -2.24 -5.74 1.74
C TYR A 37 -3.58 -5.35 2.38
N LYS A 38 -3.73 -4.12 2.87
CA LYS A 38 -5.04 -3.62 3.34
C LYS A 38 -6.06 -3.58 2.22
N LYS A 39 -5.70 -3.03 1.05
CA LYS A 39 -6.58 -3.00 -0.12
C LYS A 39 -7.01 -4.40 -0.55
N LEU A 40 -6.04 -5.32 -0.65
CA LEU A 40 -6.32 -6.72 -0.98
C LEU A 40 -7.25 -7.38 0.05
N ARG A 41 -7.05 -7.10 1.35
CA ARG A 41 -7.90 -7.62 2.41
C ARG A 41 -9.34 -7.12 2.27
N ALA A 42 -9.51 -5.82 2.00
CA ALA A 42 -10.82 -5.22 1.78
C ALA A 42 -11.54 -5.83 0.57
N GLU A 43 -10.83 -6.06 -0.54
CA GLU A 43 -11.41 -6.71 -1.72
C GLU A 43 -11.86 -8.15 -1.42
N ILE A 44 -11.04 -8.92 -0.70
CA ILE A 44 -11.38 -10.28 -0.28
C ILE A 44 -12.62 -10.29 0.61
N ASP A 45 -12.70 -9.37 1.57
CA ASP A 45 -13.82 -9.30 2.50
C ASP A 45 -15.12 -8.85 1.78
N ASN A 46 -15.03 -7.96 0.79
CA ASN A 46 -16.15 -7.61 -0.10
C ASN A 46 -16.63 -8.83 -0.91
N ARG A 47 -15.71 -9.54 -1.58
CA ARG A 47 -16.06 -10.76 -2.35
C ARG A 47 -16.68 -11.85 -1.46
N ARG A 48 -16.21 -12.00 -0.22
CA ARG A 48 -16.84 -12.93 0.75
C ARG A 48 -18.27 -12.52 1.09
N ALA A 49 -18.55 -11.22 1.18
CA ALA A 49 -19.89 -10.72 1.43
C ALA A 49 -20.81 -10.95 0.21
N GLU A 50 -20.32 -10.73 -1.01
CA GLU A 50 -21.02 -11.02 -2.27
C GLU A 50 -21.39 -12.51 -2.36
N ILE A 51 -20.42 -13.40 -2.14
CA ILE A 51 -20.64 -14.86 -2.13
C ILE A 51 -21.69 -15.24 -1.09
N LYS A 52 -21.66 -14.65 0.12
CA LYS A 52 -22.64 -14.92 1.18
C LYS A 52 -24.07 -14.50 0.77
N LYS A 53 -24.21 -13.47 -0.06
CA LYS A 53 -25.50 -13.02 -0.61
C LYS A 53 -25.96 -13.85 -1.82
N GLY A 54 -25.12 -14.75 -2.32
CA GLY A 54 -25.37 -15.50 -3.55
C GLY A 54 -25.02 -14.73 -4.83
N GLU A 55 -24.32 -13.60 -4.71
CA GLU A 55 -23.77 -12.84 -5.82
C GLU A 55 -22.45 -13.51 -6.23
N ILE A 56 -22.51 -14.39 -7.23
CA ILE A 56 -21.35 -15.17 -7.71
C ILE A 56 -21.15 -14.84 -9.19
N LEU A 57 -19.95 -14.41 -9.55
CA LEU A 57 -19.58 -14.27 -10.95
C LEU A 57 -19.34 -15.66 -11.56
N SER A 58 -20.06 -15.95 -12.64
CA SER A 58 -19.80 -17.12 -13.47
C SER A 58 -18.49 -16.96 -14.24
N HIS A 59 -17.93 -18.09 -14.67
CA HIS A 59 -16.74 -18.11 -15.52
C HIS A 59 -16.94 -17.24 -16.77
N ASP A 60 -18.09 -17.35 -17.42
CA ASP A 60 -18.38 -16.60 -18.64
C ASP A 60 -18.49 -15.09 -18.40
N GLU A 61 -18.95 -14.65 -17.23
CA GLU A 61 -18.99 -13.22 -16.85
C GLU A 61 -17.58 -12.67 -16.59
N LEU A 62 -16.67 -13.49 -16.05
CA LEU A 62 -15.28 -13.08 -15.80
C LEU A 62 -14.44 -12.97 -17.08
N TRP A 63 -14.70 -13.81 -18.07
CA TRP A 63 -13.85 -13.92 -19.27
C TRP A 63 -14.37 -13.19 -20.50
N LYS A 64 -15.60 -12.66 -20.48
CA LYS A 64 -16.16 -11.86 -21.59
C LYS A 64 -15.61 -10.44 -21.70
N GLU A 65 -14.91 -9.94 -20.68
CA GLU A 65 -14.31 -8.59 -20.67
C GLU A 65 -12.81 -8.57 -21.03
N ILE A 66 -12.22 -9.71 -21.42
CA ILE A 66 -10.83 -9.82 -21.90
C ILE A 66 -10.83 -10.05 -23.41
#